data_AF-A0A1V8UT74-F1
#
_entry.id   AF-A0A1V8UT74-F1
#
_cell.length_a   1.000
_cell.length_b   1.000
_cell.length_c   1.000
_cell.angle_alpha   90.00
_cell.angle_beta   90.00
_cell.angle_gamma   90.00
#
_symmetry.space_group_name_H-M   'P 1'
#
loop_
_entity.id
_entity.type
_entity.pdbx_description
1 polymer ?
#
loop_
_entity_poly.entity_id
_entity_poly.type
_entity_poly.pdbx_seq_one_letter_code
_entity_poly.pdbx_strand_id
1 'polypeptide(L)'
;MLLIRSKLASSAARASSSVVRQRGAVKSFERLGGVKFLGSRSLSTTVSRSCAAHNNLSFVLEKQDHVKFEDRPIPTIQDAHDVIVNVKYTGICGSDVHYWTHGAIGNFVVRAPMVLGHESSGIVEQVGDKVKNLKVGDRVAMEPGVPCRRCERCLEGYYNLCDDMKFAATPPYDGTLAKYYRVPEDFAYKLPDHVTLEEGAVVEPLSVGVHVVKQGDVKPGDSVVVYGAGPVGLLCCAVAKASGASKVVCIDVNEDRLQFAGKYAATHLFRSQRVSSEENAANMIKEAELGAGADVAIDATGAEPCIQQAIHALRVGGTFVQAGMGKDNITWPITTMCAKELNVRGSFRYKAGDYKLAVDLIATGKVDVKQLITGSVAFEQAEIAFERVKKSEGIKTLIRVCARAFSSDNLFGELIHPYRHQYPEDVHIYFRKRFIHKYHKPDNTFLVAIDENDAIIGLAHWCRFRTDQDDSEEKPLGDGGLPPNRAADQKMEDVIERSMPYAEHFWSGPRAESWYLSCLAVDPSTQGKGIGKPLVAWGFEQAANEGVCVSVISARGKEGFYRKCGFGPESVGSACSGEGNPLLGIEGGDIFFQDVDR
;
A
#
# COMPACT_ATOMS: atom_id res chain seq x y z
N MET A 1 -10.78 15.99 -3.46
CA MET A 1 -10.66 15.73 -2.01
C MET A 1 -9.77 16.80 -1.40
N LEU A 2 -10.26 17.53 -0.40
CA LEU A 2 -9.47 18.54 0.30
C LEU A 2 -8.84 17.91 1.55
N LEU A 3 -7.52 17.98 1.65
CA LEU A 3 -6.75 17.45 2.79
C LEU A 3 -6.59 18.54 3.85
N ILE A 4 -7.03 18.23 5.08
CA ILE A 4 -6.87 19.12 6.24
C ILE A 4 -5.84 18.49 7.19
N ARG A 5 -4.73 19.19 7.43
CA ARG A 5 -3.69 18.77 8.39
C ARG A 5 -3.90 19.44 9.75
N SER A 6 -4.12 18.66 10.80
CA SER A 6 -4.16 19.18 12.18
C SER A 6 -2.77 19.17 12.82
N LYS A 7 -2.31 20.30 13.37
CA LYS A 7 -1.16 20.32 14.28
C LYS A 7 -1.64 20.10 15.72
N LEU A 8 -1.27 18.98 16.34
CA LEU A 8 -1.41 18.79 17.78
C LEU A 8 -0.31 19.62 18.47
N ALA A 9 -0.71 20.66 19.20
CA ALA A 9 0.24 21.54 19.89
C ALA A 9 0.68 20.92 21.23
N SER A 10 1.96 20.55 21.35
CA SER A 10 2.62 20.32 22.64
C SER A 10 3.00 21.68 23.25
N SER A 11 2.52 21.97 24.46
CA SER A 11 2.80 23.23 25.16
C SER A 11 4.23 23.27 25.73
N ALA A 12 5.04 24.27 25.33
CA ALA A 12 6.05 24.90 26.19
C ALA A 12 6.62 26.20 25.59
N ALA A 13 6.92 27.13 26.50
CA ALA A 13 7.84 28.28 26.40
C ALA A 13 7.28 29.69 26.13
N ARG A 14 7.79 30.61 26.96
CA ARG A 14 7.36 31.98 27.29
C ARG A 14 8.00 33.06 26.38
N ALA A 15 7.23 34.14 26.25
CA ALA A 15 7.54 35.57 26.03
C ALA A 15 8.97 36.06 25.69
N SER A 16 9.06 36.97 24.71
CA SER A 16 9.62 38.32 24.91
C SER A 16 9.20 39.29 23.79
N SER A 17 8.90 40.52 24.18
CA SER A 17 8.40 41.66 23.40
C SER A 17 9.50 42.57 22.84
N SER A 18 9.32 43.14 21.65
CA SER A 18 9.73 44.53 21.35
C SER A 18 8.95 45.11 20.17
N VAL A 19 8.58 46.39 20.30
CA VAL A 19 7.70 47.16 19.42
C VAL A 19 8.52 48.22 18.67
N VAL A 20 8.35 48.33 17.35
CA VAL A 20 8.57 49.57 16.58
C VAL A 20 7.48 49.70 15.50
N ARG A 21 6.72 50.81 15.53
CA ARG A 21 5.68 51.27 14.56
C ARG A 21 6.36 51.95 13.35
N GLN A 22 5.92 51.87 12.10
CA GLN A 22 4.76 52.50 11.40
C GLN A 22 4.93 52.13 9.89
N ARG A 23 3.98 52.13 8.94
CA ARG A 23 2.52 52.37 8.81
C ARG A 23 2.12 51.83 7.41
N GLY A 24 0.94 51.21 7.31
CA GLY A 24 0.13 51.22 6.07
C GLY A 24 -0.22 49.85 5.45
N ALA A 25 -1.29 49.19 5.94
CA ALA A 25 -2.26 48.42 5.15
C ALA A 25 -3.29 47.73 6.07
N VAL A 26 -4.50 47.55 5.56
CA VAL A 26 -5.73 47.08 6.21
C VAL A 26 -5.54 45.72 6.89
N LYS A 27 -6.04 45.59 8.13
CA LYS A 27 -5.89 44.41 9.01
C LYS A 27 -6.60 43.17 8.44
N SER A 28 -5.82 42.19 8.02
CA SER A 28 -6.21 40.78 8.01
C SER A 28 -6.21 40.25 9.45
N PHE A 29 -7.28 39.53 9.84
CA PHE A 29 -7.32 38.84 11.12
C PHE A 29 -6.51 37.55 11.03
N GLU A 30 -5.25 37.60 11.47
CA GLU A 30 -4.46 36.42 11.79
C GLU A 30 -4.83 35.89 13.19
N ARG A 31 -4.93 34.55 13.28
CA ARG A 31 -4.96 33.68 14.46
C ARG A 31 -6.29 33.52 15.21
N LEU A 32 -7.04 32.51 14.76
CA LEU A 32 -7.59 31.46 15.62
C LEU A 32 -7.40 30.10 14.89
N GLY A 33 -6.58 29.20 15.45
CA GLY A 33 -6.63 27.77 15.12
C GLY A 33 -5.75 27.21 13.98
N GLY A 34 -4.44 27.46 13.95
CA GLY A 34 -3.40 26.48 13.57
C GLY A 34 -3.49 25.57 12.31
N VAL A 35 -4.36 25.80 11.33
CA VAL A 35 -4.54 24.94 10.14
C VAL A 35 -4.09 25.66 8.87
N LYS A 36 -3.35 24.96 7.98
CA LYS A 36 -3.05 25.41 6.62
C LYS A 36 -3.96 24.67 5.63
N PHE A 37 -4.67 25.40 4.79
CA PHE A 37 -5.38 24.87 3.63
C PHE A 37 -4.46 24.91 2.39
N LEU A 38 -4.46 23.84 1.59
CA LEU A 38 -3.87 23.85 0.24
C LEU A 38 -4.93 24.36 -0.73
N GLY A 39 -4.78 25.62 -1.17
CA GLY A 39 -5.77 26.35 -1.95
C GLY A 39 -5.88 25.93 -3.43
N SER A 40 -7.11 26.04 -3.92
CA SER A 40 -7.50 26.05 -5.34
C SER A 40 -7.01 27.33 -6.04
N ARG A 41 -6.43 27.21 -7.24
CA ARG A 41 -6.23 28.35 -8.15
C ARG A 41 -7.45 28.51 -9.04
N SER A 42 -8.00 29.72 -9.12
CA SER A 42 -8.98 30.10 -10.14
C SER A 42 -8.31 30.14 -11.50
N LEU A 43 -8.78 29.35 -12.45
CA LEU A 43 -8.44 29.47 -13.87
C LEU A 43 -9.70 29.89 -14.62
N SER A 44 -9.75 31.18 -14.98
CA SER A 44 -10.60 31.66 -16.07
C SER A 44 -9.94 31.24 -17.38
N THR A 45 -10.47 30.22 -18.07
CA THR A 45 -10.31 30.08 -19.52
C THR A 45 -11.28 29.07 -20.12
N THR A 46 -11.95 29.53 -21.18
CA THR A 46 -12.71 28.86 -22.24
C THR A 46 -12.67 27.33 -22.29
N VAL A 47 -13.86 26.73 -22.19
CA VAL A 47 -14.12 25.29 -22.34
C VAL A 47 -13.81 24.84 -23.77
N SER A 48 -12.69 24.12 -23.95
CA SER A 48 -12.60 23.09 -24.99
C SER A 48 -12.73 21.72 -24.30
N ARG A 49 -13.70 20.92 -24.75
CA ARG A 49 -13.89 19.55 -24.28
C ARG A 49 -12.71 18.70 -24.77
N SER A 50 -11.71 18.50 -23.91
CA SER A 50 -10.86 17.31 -23.97
C SER A 50 -11.09 16.54 -22.67
N CYS A 51 -11.48 15.26 -22.78
CA CYS A 51 -11.61 14.35 -21.65
C CYS A 51 -10.28 14.37 -20.89
N ALA A 52 -10.29 14.81 -19.63
CA ALA A 52 -9.12 14.78 -18.77
C ALA A 52 -8.66 13.33 -18.62
N ALA A 53 -7.53 12.98 -19.24
CA ALA A 53 -6.90 11.68 -19.08
C ALA A 53 -6.61 11.47 -17.58
N HIS A 54 -7.05 10.34 -17.03
CA HIS A 54 -6.77 10.01 -15.65
C HIS A 54 -5.26 9.77 -15.45
N ASN A 55 -4.66 10.49 -14.49
CA ASN A 55 -3.21 10.51 -14.26
C ASN A 55 -2.74 9.31 -13.39
N ASN A 56 -1.77 8.53 -13.89
CA ASN A 56 -1.08 7.44 -13.19
C ASN A 56 0.32 7.92 -12.74
N LEU A 57 0.39 8.59 -11.60
CA LEU A 57 1.67 9.08 -11.06
C LEU A 57 2.63 7.92 -10.82
N SER A 58 3.83 8.02 -11.39
CA SER A 58 4.87 6.98 -11.38
C SER A 58 6.20 7.52 -10.89
N PHE A 59 6.99 6.66 -10.25
CA PHE A 59 8.37 6.99 -9.85
C PHE A 59 9.35 6.49 -10.92
N VAL A 60 9.90 7.43 -11.68
CA VAL A 60 10.65 7.18 -12.91
C VAL A 60 12.13 7.43 -12.67
N LEU A 61 12.96 6.46 -13.04
CA LEU A 61 14.39 6.66 -13.27
C LEU A 61 14.58 7.28 -14.65
N GLU A 62 14.96 8.55 -14.71
CA GLU A 62 15.19 9.23 -15.98
C GLU A 62 16.57 8.88 -16.55
N LYS A 63 17.58 8.83 -15.67
CA LYS A 63 18.97 8.46 -15.93
C LYS A 63 19.67 8.17 -14.59
N GLN A 64 20.91 7.69 -14.64
CA GLN A 64 21.73 7.46 -13.45
C GLN A 64 21.66 8.67 -12.48
N ASP A 65 21.46 8.36 -11.21
CA ASP A 65 21.28 9.26 -10.06
C ASP A 65 20.10 10.25 -10.14
N HIS A 66 19.25 10.17 -11.18
CA HIS A 66 18.15 11.10 -11.37
C HIS A 66 16.79 10.40 -11.48
N VAL A 67 16.00 10.54 -10.42
CA VAL A 67 14.62 10.06 -10.31
C VAL A 67 13.65 11.23 -10.27
N LYS A 68 12.43 11.01 -10.73
CA LYS A 68 11.36 12.02 -10.67
C LYS A 68 9.98 11.36 -10.56
N PHE A 69 9.02 12.15 -10.11
CA PHE A 69 7.61 11.80 -10.23
C PHE A 69 7.08 12.29 -11.57
N GLU A 70 6.49 11.40 -12.35
CA GLU A 70 5.94 11.70 -13.66
C GLU A 70 4.55 11.06 -13.79
N ASP A 71 3.56 11.84 -14.23
CA ASP A 71 2.25 11.27 -14.55
C ASP A 71 2.33 10.50 -15.88
N ARG A 72 1.92 9.24 -15.84
CA ARG A 72 1.77 8.36 -17.01
C ARG A 72 0.27 8.13 -17.28
N PRO A 73 -0.10 7.65 -18.48
CA PRO A 73 -1.45 7.15 -18.70
C PRO A 73 -1.74 5.96 -17.76
N ILE A 74 -2.98 5.87 -17.26
CA ILE A 74 -3.45 4.61 -16.66
C ILE A 74 -3.40 3.53 -17.75
N PRO A 75 -2.80 2.35 -17.48
CA PRO A 75 -2.77 1.28 -18.46
C PRO A 75 -4.20 0.83 -18.81
N THR A 76 -4.40 0.34 -20.02
CA THR A 76 -5.65 -0.29 -20.45
C THR A 76 -5.45 -1.78 -20.62
N ILE A 77 -6.52 -2.57 -20.54
CA ILE A 77 -6.52 -3.99 -20.92
C ILE A 77 -6.06 -4.10 -22.38
N GLN A 78 -4.98 -4.84 -22.66
CA GLN A 78 -4.53 -5.08 -24.04
C GLN A 78 -4.70 -6.54 -24.47
N ASP A 79 -4.76 -7.48 -23.52
CA ASP A 79 -5.14 -8.87 -23.73
C ASP A 79 -6.38 -9.23 -22.88
N ALA A 80 -7.20 -10.14 -23.40
CA ALA A 80 -8.42 -10.60 -22.75
C ALA A 80 -8.20 -11.27 -21.36
N HIS A 81 -6.97 -11.72 -21.09
CA HIS A 81 -6.53 -12.29 -19.81
C HIS A 81 -5.74 -11.31 -18.95
N ASP A 82 -5.65 -10.03 -19.31
CA ASP A 82 -5.00 -9.03 -18.46
C ASP A 82 -5.88 -8.64 -17.27
N VAL A 83 -5.23 -8.22 -16.19
CA VAL A 83 -5.83 -7.47 -15.10
C VAL A 83 -5.09 -6.15 -14.90
N ILE A 84 -5.81 -5.12 -14.47
CA ILE A 84 -5.21 -3.88 -13.98
C ILE A 84 -5.29 -3.91 -12.46
N VAL A 85 -4.15 -3.75 -11.82
CA VAL A 85 -4.02 -3.74 -10.37
C VAL A 85 -3.76 -2.30 -9.92
N ASN A 86 -4.57 -1.83 -8.99
CA ASN A 86 -4.29 -0.65 -8.19
C ASN A 86 -3.23 -1.01 -7.14
N VAL A 87 -1.98 -0.62 -7.40
CA VAL A 87 -0.84 -0.98 -6.57
C VAL A 87 -0.96 -0.26 -5.22
N LYS A 88 -0.79 -1.02 -4.14
CA LYS A 88 -0.89 -0.48 -2.77
C LYS A 88 0.48 -0.41 -2.10
N TYR A 89 1.29 -1.45 -2.27
CA TYR A 89 2.63 -1.53 -1.69
C TYR A 89 3.62 -2.03 -2.73
N THR A 90 4.79 -1.43 -2.72
CA THR A 90 5.95 -1.90 -3.48
C THR A 90 7.15 -1.94 -2.55
N GLY A 91 7.76 -3.11 -2.38
CA GLY A 91 9.05 -3.27 -1.73
C GLY A 91 10.18 -2.70 -2.57
N ILE A 92 11.18 -2.14 -1.90
CA ILE A 92 12.42 -1.70 -2.57
C ILE A 92 13.43 -2.84 -2.52
N CYS A 93 13.99 -3.15 -3.69
CA CYS A 93 15.08 -4.10 -3.84
C CYS A 93 16.43 -3.38 -4.02
N GLY A 94 17.52 -4.08 -3.71
CA GLY A 94 18.87 -3.61 -4.01
C GLY A 94 19.09 -3.38 -5.51
N SER A 95 18.39 -4.11 -6.38
CA SER A 95 18.44 -3.92 -7.84
C SER A 95 17.86 -2.58 -8.28
N ASP A 96 16.75 -2.11 -7.69
CA ASP A 96 16.20 -0.76 -7.99
C ASP A 96 17.23 0.32 -7.63
N VAL A 97 17.90 0.18 -6.48
CA VAL A 97 18.98 1.09 -6.05
C VAL A 97 20.20 0.97 -6.97
N HIS A 98 20.53 -0.23 -7.46
CA HIS A 98 21.63 -0.42 -8.39
C HIS A 98 21.36 0.23 -9.75
N TYR A 99 20.15 0.10 -10.30
CA TYR A 99 19.75 0.84 -11.50
C TYR A 99 19.79 2.35 -11.28
N TRP A 100 19.31 2.83 -10.13
CA TRP A 100 19.38 4.25 -9.81
C TRP A 100 20.83 4.76 -9.78
N THR A 101 21.72 4.07 -9.06
CA THR A 101 23.09 4.54 -8.81
C THR A 101 24.11 4.23 -9.91
N HIS A 102 23.87 3.20 -10.73
CA HIS A 102 24.82 2.75 -11.77
C HIS A 102 24.23 2.78 -13.18
N GLY A 103 22.92 2.98 -13.34
CA GLY A 103 22.24 3.01 -14.65
C GLY A 103 22.16 1.66 -15.36
N ALA A 104 22.70 0.59 -14.78
CA ALA A 104 22.71 -0.76 -15.37
C ALA A 104 22.88 -1.86 -14.33
N ILE A 105 22.49 -3.08 -14.68
CA ILE A 105 22.86 -4.33 -14.01
C ILE A 105 23.31 -5.32 -15.08
N GLY A 106 24.60 -5.66 -15.10
CA GLY A 106 25.19 -6.44 -16.18
C GLY A 106 24.87 -5.83 -17.56
N ASN A 107 24.27 -6.62 -18.44
CA ASN A 107 23.92 -6.18 -19.79
C ASN A 107 22.59 -5.39 -19.87
N PHE A 108 21.85 -5.25 -18.77
CA PHE A 108 20.59 -4.51 -18.73
C PHE A 108 20.88 -3.03 -18.45
N VAL A 109 20.97 -2.23 -19.51
CA VAL A 109 21.30 -0.80 -19.43
C VAL A 109 20.05 0.07 -19.59
N VAL A 110 19.85 1.03 -18.69
CA VAL A 110 18.77 2.02 -18.77
C VAL A 110 19.10 3.01 -19.89
N ARG A 111 18.42 2.87 -21.04
CA ARG A 111 18.62 3.73 -22.23
C ARG A 111 17.53 4.78 -22.42
N ALA A 112 16.41 4.63 -21.72
CA ALA A 112 15.26 5.53 -21.74
C ALA A 112 14.63 5.57 -20.33
N PRO A 113 13.85 6.62 -20.01
CA PRO A 113 13.19 6.73 -18.71
C PRO A 113 12.32 5.51 -18.41
N MET A 114 12.47 4.93 -17.23
CA MET A 114 11.83 3.69 -16.82
C MET A 114 11.23 3.83 -15.42
N VAL A 115 9.99 3.39 -15.24
CA VAL A 115 9.37 3.28 -13.91
C VAL A 115 10.11 2.20 -13.09
N LEU A 116 10.40 2.48 -11.82
CA LEU A 116 11.09 1.53 -10.93
C LEU A 116 10.10 0.58 -10.22
N GLY A 117 10.62 -0.37 -9.43
CA GLY A 117 9.83 -1.27 -8.59
C GLY A 117 9.34 -2.54 -9.27
N HIS A 118 9.39 -3.66 -8.53
CA HIS A 118 8.95 -4.98 -9.00
C HIS A 118 8.44 -5.90 -7.88
N GLU A 119 8.55 -5.51 -6.62
CA GLU A 119 8.09 -6.29 -5.47
C GLU A 119 6.72 -5.79 -4.97
N SER A 120 5.63 -6.08 -5.70
CA SER A 120 4.36 -5.36 -5.48
C SER A 120 3.14 -6.21 -5.15
N SER A 121 2.22 -5.59 -4.41
CA SER A 121 0.87 -6.07 -4.17
C SER A 121 -0.16 -4.96 -4.35
N GLY A 122 -1.39 -5.37 -4.62
CA GLY A 122 -2.47 -4.41 -4.81
C GLY A 122 -3.86 -5.04 -4.85
N ILE A 123 -4.80 -4.24 -5.34
CA ILE A 123 -6.20 -4.64 -5.49
C ILE A 123 -6.53 -4.64 -6.98
N VAL A 124 -7.17 -5.70 -7.48
CA VAL A 124 -7.65 -5.76 -8.86
C VAL A 124 -8.68 -4.66 -9.09
N GLU A 125 -8.38 -3.74 -10.00
CA GLU A 125 -9.23 -2.61 -10.40
C GLU A 125 -10.10 -2.97 -11.61
N GLN A 126 -9.51 -3.64 -12.60
CA GLN A 126 -10.18 -4.06 -13.83
C GLN A 126 -9.71 -5.44 -14.24
N VAL A 127 -10.59 -6.21 -14.88
CA VAL A 127 -10.30 -7.52 -15.46
C VAL A 127 -10.66 -7.54 -16.95
N GLY A 128 -9.90 -8.29 -17.73
CA GLY A 128 -10.26 -8.63 -19.11
C GLY A 128 -11.47 -9.57 -19.16
N ASP A 129 -12.09 -9.66 -20.34
CA ASP A 129 -13.34 -10.39 -20.58
C ASP A 129 -13.19 -11.92 -20.48
N LYS A 130 -11.96 -12.45 -20.61
CA LYS A 130 -11.66 -13.87 -20.46
C LYS A 130 -11.06 -14.25 -19.11
N VAL A 131 -10.90 -13.28 -18.21
CA VAL A 131 -10.39 -13.53 -16.86
C VAL A 131 -11.43 -14.32 -16.05
N LYS A 132 -10.99 -15.40 -15.39
CA LYS A 132 -11.90 -16.30 -14.64
C LYS A 132 -11.47 -16.57 -13.21
N ASN A 133 -10.18 -16.45 -12.91
CA ASN A 133 -9.61 -16.77 -11.60
C ASN A 133 -9.60 -15.56 -10.64
N LEU A 134 -9.79 -14.34 -11.17
CA LEU A 134 -9.76 -13.09 -10.43
C LEU A 134 -10.98 -12.23 -10.72
N LYS A 135 -11.34 -11.37 -9.77
CA LYS A 135 -12.37 -10.34 -9.95
C LYS A 135 -11.93 -9.01 -9.35
N VAL A 136 -12.56 -7.93 -9.79
CA VAL A 136 -12.40 -6.60 -9.18
C VAL A 136 -12.59 -6.66 -7.66
N GLY A 137 -11.68 -6.04 -6.92
CA GLY A 137 -11.64 -6.06 -5.45
C GLY A 137 -10.77 -7.16 -4.85
N ASP A 138 -10.36 -8.18 -5.62
CA ASP A 138 -9.44 -9.20 -5.11
C ASP A 138 -8.07 -8.60 -4.78
N ARG A 139 -7.49 -9.01 -3.65
CA ARG A 139 -6.12 -8.64 -3.25
C ARG A 139 -5.14 -9.59 -3.89
N VAL A 140 -4.10 -9.06 -4.51
CA VAL A 140 -3.13 -9.86 -5.27
C VAL A 140 -1.69 -9.46 -4.96
N ALA A 141 -0.80 -10.44 -4.92
CA ALA A 141 0.64 -10.24 -5.14
C ALA A 141 0.95 -10.40 -6.63
N MET A 142 1.84 -9.58 -7.15
CA MET A 142 2.14 -9.52 -8.59
C MET A 142 3.49 -10.14 -8.86
N GLU A 143 3.52 -11.20 -9.67
CA GLU A 143 4.74 -11.77 -10.19
C GLU A 143 5.23 -10.90 -11.37
N PRO A 144 6.38 -10.20 -11.25
CA PRO A 144 6.79 -9.15 -12.19
C PRO A 144 7.33 -9.67 -13.54
N GLY A 145 7.61 -10.96 -13.67
CA GLY A 145 8.24 -11.56 -14.85
C GLY A 145 7.24 -12.27 -15.76
N VAL A 146 6.87 -11.65 -16.88
CA VAL A 146 5.98 -12.24 -17.89
C VAL A 146 6.79 -12.84 -19.04
N PRO A 147 6.80 -14.18 -19.21
CA PRO A 147 7.53 -14.84 -20.28
C PRO A 147 6.71 -14.88 -21.59
N CYS A 148 7.29 -15.37 -22.69
CA CYS A 148 6.57 -15.54 -23.95
C CYS A 148 5.56 -16.71 -23.95
N ARG A 149 5.66 -17.63 -22.98
CA ARG A 149 4.85 -18.85 -22.82
C ARG A 149 4.97 -19.87 -23.97
N ARG A 150 5.94 -19.70 -24.87
CA ARG A 150 6.03 -20.48 -26.13
C ARG A 150 7.38 -21.14 -26.37
N CYS A 151 8.47 -20.58 -25.85
CA CYS A 151 9.79 -21.17 -26.04
C CYS A 151 9.96 -22.46 -25.23
N GLU A 152 10.94 -23.28 -25.61
CA GLU A 152 11.25 -24.57 -24.97
C GLU A 152 11.40 -24.43 -23.44
N ARG A 153 12.17 -23.42 -22.99
CA ARG A 153 12.34 -23.15 -21.55
C ARG A 153 11.01 -22.90 -20.83
N CYS A 154 10.06 -22.20 -21.47
CA CYS A 154 8.72 -22.00 -20.89
C CYS A 154 7.95 -23.31 -20.80
N LEU A 155 7.95 -24.12 -21.86
CA LEU A 155 7.21 -25.38 -21.93
C LEU A 155 7.75 -26.43 -20.95
N GLU A 156 9.06 -26.39 -20.64
CA GLU A 156 9.69 -27.21 -19.60
C GLU A 156 9.42 -26.73 -18.16
N GLY A 157 8.73 -25.59 -17.98
CA GLY A 157 8.47 -24.98 -16.66
C GLY A 157 9.62 -24.12 -16.12
N TYR A 158 10.63 -23.81 -16.93
CA TYR A 158 11.74 -22.90 -16.61
C TYR A 158 11.57 -21.54 -17.29
N TYR A 159 10.37 -20.96 -17.21
CA TYR A 159 10.07 -19.70 -17.89
C TYR A 159 10.93 -18.52 -17.42
N ASN A 160 11.55 -18.63 -16.24
CA ASN A 160 12.48 -17.64 -15.72
C ASN A 160 13.73 -17.47 -16.60
N LEU A 161 14.00 -18.46 -17.45
CA LEU A 161 15.07 -18.49 -18.46
C LEU A 161 14.54 -18.20 -19.87
N CYS A 162 13.37 -17.59 -20.00
CA CYS A 162 12.83 -17.16 -21.29
C CYS A 162 13.64 -15.99 -21.86
N ASP A 163 14.11 -16.11 -23.10
CA ASP A 163 14.86 -15.04 -23.78
C ASP A 163 14.00 -13.80 -24.05
N ASP A 164 12.69 -13.98 -24.23
CA ASP A 164 11.69 -12.93 -24.45
C ASP A 164 11.06 -12.41 -23.13
N MET A 165 11.71 -12.67 -21.99
CA MET A 165 11.21 -12.29 -20.67
C MET A 165 10.98 -10.77 -20.56
N LYS A 166 9.77 -10.39 -20.15
CA LYS A 166 9.42 -9.01 -19.79
C LYS A 166 9.32 -8.91 -18.28
N PHE A 167 10.30 -8.28 -17.66
CA PHE A 167 10.38 -8.20 -16.20
C PHE A 167 10.27 -6.76 -15.74
N ALA A 168 9.31 -6.48 -14.85
CA ALA A 168 9.08 -5.13 -14.32
C ALA A 168 10.37 -4.52 -13.74
N ALA A 169 10.63 -3.24 -14.05
CA ALA A 169 11.84 -2.51 -13.66
C ALA A 169 13.18 -3.15 -14.11
N THR A 170 13.15 -3.99 -15.16
CA THR A 170 14.35 -4.40 -15.91
C THR A 170 14.27 -3.77 -17.30
N PRO A 171 15.24 -2.92 -17.71
CA PRO A 171 15.18 -2.23 -18.99
C PRO A 171 14.95 -3.19 -20.17
N PRO A 172 14.05 -2.85 -21.11
CA PRO A 172 13.35 -1.57 -21.27
C PRO A 172 11.96 -1.51 -20.61
N TYR A 173 11.60 -2.42 -19.71
CA TYR A 173 10.23 -2.57 -19.22
C TYR A 173 9.96 -1.75 -17.96
N ASP A 174 8.88 -0.96 -17.99
CA ASP A 174 8.42 -0.18 -16.84
C ASP A 174 8.05 -1.09 -15.64
N GLY A 175 8.42 -0.60 -14.46
CA GLY A 175 8.15 -1.17 -13.16
C GLY A 175 6.77 -0.85 -12.58
N THR A 176 6.57 -1.34 -11.37
CA THR A 176 5.29 -1.35 -10.64
C THR A 176 5.16 -0.20 -9.63
N LEU A 177 6.17 0.67 -9.48
CA LEU A 177 6.13 1.84 -8.59
C LEU A 177 5.32 3.00 -9.21
N ALA A 178 4.04 2.70 -9.45
CA ALA A 178 3.02 3.56 -10.03
C ALA A 178 1.65 3.23 -9.41
N LYS A 179 0.64 4.10 -9.55
CA LYS A 179 -0.70 3.86 -8.97
C LYS A 179 -1.41 2.65 -9.56
N TYR A 180 -1.27 2.43 -10.86
CA TYR A 180 -1.88 1.32 -11.60
C TYR A 180 -0.84 0.61 -12.45
N TYR A 181 -0.88 -0.71 -12.44
CA TYR A 181 -0.04 -1.57 -13.26
C TYR A 181 -0.88 -2.68 -13.90
N ARG A 182 -0.53 -3.08 -15.12
CA ARG A 182 -1.21 -4.16 -15.84
C ARG A 182 -0.34 -5.40 -15.81
N VAL A 183 -0.94 -6.53 -15.44
CA VAL A 183 -0.30 -7.84 -15.39
C VAL A 183 -1.29 -8.89 -15.91
N PRO A 184 -0.84 -9.96 -16.57
CA PRO A 184 -1.72 -11.09 -16.90
C PRO A 184 -2.28 -11.79 -15.65
N GLU A 185 -3.50 -12.33 -15.73
CA GLU A 185 -4.20 -12.96 -14.59
C GLU A 185 -3.44 -14.14 -13.96
N ASP A 186 -2.61 -14.83 -14.75
CA ASP A 186 -1.79 -15.98 -14.34
C ASP A 186 -0.50 -15.57 -13.60
N PHE A 187 -0.18 -14.27 -13.60
CA PHE A 187 0.93 -13.67 -12.84
C PHE A 187 0.42 -12.74 -11.72
N ALA A 188 -0.89 -12.74 -11.44
CA ALA A 188 -1.50 -12.08 -10.30
C ALA A 188 -2.06 -13.12 -9.32
N TYR A 189 -1.38 -13.29 -8.19
CA TYR A 189 -1.71 -14.33 -7.22
C TYR A 189 -2.63 -13.78 -6.14
N LYS A 190 -3.87 -14.28 -6.09
CA LYS A 190 -4.84 -13.93 -5.06
C LYS A 190 -4.30 -14.27 -3.66
N LEU A 191 -4.34 -13.28 -2.79
CA LEU A 191 -3.95 -13.41 -1.38
C LEU A 191 -5.15 -13.90 -0.54
N PRO A 192 -4.96 -14.85 0.38
CA PRO A 192 -5.97 -15.21 1.37
C PRO A 192 -6.40 -14.03 2.26
N ASP A 193 -7.58 -14.13 2.87
CA ASP A 193 -8.18 -13.01 3.60
C ASP A 193 -7.35 -12.52 4.79
N HIS A 194 -6.58 -13.41 5.41
CA HIS A 194 -5.69 -13.11 6.54
C HIS A 194 -4.28 -12.66 6.14
N VAL A 195 -3.92 -12.72 4.85
CA VAL A 195 -2.62 -12.23 4.36
C VAL A 195 -2.76 -10.77 3.93
N THR A 196 -1.96 -9.90 4.54
CA THR A 196 -1.98 -8.46 4.27
C THR A 196 -1.34 -8.12 2.93
N LEU A 197 -1.62 -6.92 2.40
CA LEU A 197 -0.95 -6.42 1.21
C LEU A 197 0.54 -6.14 1.46
N GLU A 198 0.92 -5.76 2.68
CA GLU A 198 2.33 -5.58 3.04
C GLU A 198 3.10 -6.90 2.90
N GLU A 199 2.54 -7.99 3.43
CA GLU A 199 3.10 -9.33 3.24
C GLU A 199 3.07 -9.74 1.76
N GLY A 200 2.00 -9.38 1.03
CA GLY A 200 1.87 -9.56 -0.41
C GLY A 200 3.03 -8.97 -1.21
N ALA A 201 3.52 -7.79 -0.83
CA ALA A 201 4.66 -7.16 -1.50
C ALA A 201 5.98 -7.91 -1.26
N VAL A 202 6.07 -8.67 -0.16
CA VAL A 202 7.25 -9.49 0.18
C VAL A 202 7.19 -10.89 -0.47
N VAL A 203 6.09 -11.25 -1.15
CA VAL A 203 5.99 -12.53 -1.88
C VAL A 203 7.06 -12.64 -2.97
N GLU A 204 7.36 -11.56 -3.67
CA GLU A 204 8.41 -11.53 -4.71
C GLU A 204 9.79 -11.92 -4.16
N PRO A 205 10.35 -11.25 -3.14
CA PRO A 205 11.65 -11.63 -2.61
C PRO A 205 11.60 -12.98 -1.89
N LEU A 206 10.47 -13.38 -1.30
CA LEU A 206 10.31 -14.72 -0.74
C LEU A 206 10.39 -15.80 -1.83
N SER A 207 9.85 -15.53 -3.02
CA SER A 207 9.94 -16.44 -4.17
C SER A 207 11.38 -16.65 -4.62
N VAL A 208 12.23 -15.62 -4.53
CA VAL A 208 13.68 -15.77 -4.72
C VAL A 208 14.25 -16.75 -3.69
N GLY A 209 13.92 -16.58 -2.40
CA GLY A 209 14.34 -17.50 -1.34
C GLY A 209 13.89 -18.95 -1.60
N VAL A 210 12.65 -19.13 -2.06
CA VAL A 210 12.11 -20.43 -2.47
C VAL A 210 12.92 -21.04 -3.60
N HIS A 211 13.17 -20.27 -4.66
CA HIS A 211 13.91 -20.77 -5.81
C HIS A 211 15.34 -21.15 -5.45
N VAL A 212 16.04 -20.30 -4.70
CA VAL A 212 17.42 -20.54 -4.26
C VAL A 212 17.53 -21.82 -3.42
N VAL A 213 16.63 -22.02 -2.46
CA VAL A 213 16.61 -23.23 -1.63
C VAL A 213 16.31 -24.48 -2.47
N LYS A 214 15.40 -24.38 -3.45
CA LYS A 214 15.15 -25.47 -4.41
C LYS A 214 16.35 -25.75 -5.31
N GLN A 215 17.10 -24.74 -5.75
CA GLN A 215 18.35 -24.94 -6.49
C GLN A 215 19.38 -25.70 -5.67
N GLY A 216 19.42 -25.47 -4.36
CA GLY A 216 20.28 -26.21 -3.42
C GLY A 216 19.85 -27.66 -3.20
N ASP A 217 18.65 -28.04 -3.66
CA ASP A 217 18.03 -29.35 -3.43
C ASP A 217 17.92 -29.74 -1.95
N VAL A 218 17.70 -28.74 -1.07
CA VAL A 218 17.64 -28.92 0.39
C VAL A 218 16.60 -29.96 0.78
N LYS A 219 17.00 -30.93 1.60
CA LYS A 219 16.18 -32.01 2.13
C LYS A 219 15.95 -31.88 3.63
N PRO A 220 14.89 -32.51 4.17
CA PRO A 220 14.73 -32.66 5.62
C PRO A 220 15.97 -33.31 6.23
N GLY A 221 16.53 -32.68 7.27
CA GLY A 221 17.75 -33.13 7.93
C GLY A 221 19.02 -32.43 7.48
N ASP A 222 19.04 -31.77 6.32
CA ASP A 222 20.25 -31.11 5.79
C ASP A 222 20.74 -29.97 6.68
N SER A 223 22.04 -29.71 6.56
CA SER A 223 22.70 -28.51 7.05
C SER A 223 22.88 -27.49 5.91
N VAL A 224 22.35 -26.28 6.12
CA VAL A 224 22.37 -25.18 5.16
C VAL A 224 23.14 -24.00 5.72
N VAL A 225 24.16 -23.55 5.00
CA VAL A 225 24.92 -22.33 5.33
C VAL A 225 24.51 -21.22 4.38
N VAL A 226 24.05 -20.09 4.92
CA VAL A 226 23.62 -18.92 4.14
C VAL A 226 24.57 -17.76 4.42
N TYR A 227 25.28 -17.34 3.38
CA TYR A 227 26.16 -16.18 3.40
C TYR A 227 25.35 -14.92 3.10
N GLY A 228 25.34 -13.99 4.05
CA GLY A 228 24.60 -12.73 4.03
C GLY A 228 23.33 -12.78 4.90
N ALA A 229 23.20 -11.82 5.81
CA ALA A 229 22.01 -11.57 6.62
C ALA A 229 21.21 -10.36 6.09
N GLY A 230 21.28 -10.10 4.79
CA GLY A 230 20.37 -9.19 4.09
C GLY A 230 19.00 -9.84 3.82
N PRO A 231 18.05 -9.12 3.19
CA PRO A 231 16.69 -9.62 2.98
C PRO A 231 16.63 -10.98 2.29
N VAL A 232 17.39 -11.18 1.20
CA VAL A 232 17.44 -12.46 0.46
C VAL A 232 17.98 -13.58 1.34
N GLY A 233 19.10 -13.34 2.05
CA GLY A 233 19.68 -14.35 2.92
C GLY A 233 18.77 -14.75 4.08
N LEU A 234 18.09 -13.79 4.71
CA LEU A 234 17.10 -14.05 5.76
C LEU A 234 15.91 -14.89 5.23
N LEU A 235 15.44 -14.60 4.02
CA LEU A 235 14.39 -15.38 3.36
C LEU A 235 14.88 -16.79 3.00
N CYS A 236 16.11 -16.96 2.51
CA CYS A 236 16.73 -18.27 2.30
C CYS A 236 16.82 -19.07 3.62
N CYS A 237 17.22 -18.44 4.73
CA CYS A 237 17.22 -19.07 6.05
C CYS A 237 15.81 -19.56 6.44
N ALA A 238 14.80 -18.70 6.28
CA ALA A 238 13.42 -19.04 6.62
C ALA A 238 12.87 -20.18 5.77
N VAL A 239 13.13 -20.16 4.46
CA VAL A 239 12.67 -21.22 3.55
C VAL A 239 13.45 -22.52 3.76
N ALA A 240 14.75 -22.48 4.02
CA ALA A 240 15.53 -23.67 4.36
C ALA A 240 14.98 -24.36 5.62
N LYS A 241 14.68 -23.57 6.67
CA LYS A 241 14.03 -24.07 7.88
C LYS A 241 12.64 -24.64 7.59
N ALA A 242 11.82 -23.95 6.79
CA ALA A 242 10.50 -24.45 6.40
C ALA A 242 10.57 -25.73 5.54
N SER A 243 11.68 -25.95 4.83
CA SER A 243 11.96 -27.14 4.02
C SER A 243 12.50 -28.32 4.85
N GLY A 244 12.70 -28.13 6.16
CA GLY A 244 13.11 -29.18 7.09
C GLY A 244 14.61 -29.29 7.35
N ALA A 245 15.41 -28.29 6.96
CA ALA A 245 16.83 -28.24 7.31
C ALA A 245 17.00 -28.32 8.84
N SER A 246 17.88 -29.20 9.31
CA SER A 246 18.13 -29.39 10.75
C SER A 246 19.05 -28.30 11.32
N LYS A 247 19.96 -27.80 10.48
CA LYS A 247 20.86 -26.69 10.80
C LYS A 247 20.76 -25.65 9.69
N VAL A 248 20.47 -24.42 10.08
CA VAL A 248 20.56 -23.22 9.25
C VAL A 248 21.57 -22.28 9.89
N VAL A 249 22.73 -22.13 9.27
CA VAL A 249 23.83 -21.26 9.72
C VAL A 249 23.77 -19.96 8.91
N CYS A 250 23.61 -18.82 9.58
CA CYS A 250 23.64 -17.52 8.91
C CYS A 250 24.98 -16.81 9.16
N ILE A 251 25.57 -16.28 8.09
CA ILE A 251 26.87 -15.61 8.12
C ILE A 251 26.72 -14.16 7.70
N ASP A 252 27.32 -13.23 8.44
CA ASP A 252 27.45 -11.82 8.06
C ASP A 252 28.63 -11.18 8.79
N VAL A 253 28.99 -9.96 8.40
CA VAL A 253 29.96 -9.11 9.12
C VAL A 253 29.27 -8.17 10.12
N ASN A 254 27.98 -7.89 9.89
CA ASN A 254 27.14 -7.03 10.72
C ASN A 254 26.46 -7.83 11.83
N GLU A 255 26.84 -7.53 13.07
CA GLU A 255 26.36 -8.21 14.27
C GLU A 255 24.84 -8.05 14.48
N ASP A 256 24.31 -6.85 14.26
CA ASP A 256 22.88 -6.56 14.49
C ASP A 256 22.00 -7.39 13.53
N ARG A 257 22.44 -7.53 12.27
CA ARG A 257 21.77 -8.39 11.28
C ARG A 257 21.85 -9.87 11.63
N LEU A 258 23.00 -10.35 12.12
CA LEU A 258 23.14 -11.72 12.61
C LEU A 258 22.22 -12.00 13.79
N GLN A 259 22.18 -11.10 14.78
CA GLN A 259 21.31 -11.26 15.94
C GLN A 259 19.83 -11.28 15.54
N PHE A 260 19.43 -10.46 14.55
CA PHE A 260 18.10 -10.56 13.96
C PHE A 260 17.87 -11.92 13.30
N ALA A 261 18.84 -12.41 12.50
CA ALA A 261 18.73 -13.71 11.84
C ALA A 261 18.47 -14.86 12.83
N GLY A 262 19.12 -14.85 14.00
CA GLY A 262 18.94 -15.86 15.05
C GLY A 262 17.56 -15.81 15.72
N LYS A 263 16.99 -14.62 15.88
CA LYS A 263 15.60 -14.46 16.37
C LYS A 263 14.57 -14.87 15.33
N TYR A 264 14.92 -14.73 14.05
CA TYR A 264 14.00 -14.94 12.93
C TYR A 264 13.98 -16.40 12.45
N ALA A 265 15.08 -16.90 11.90
CA ALA A 265 15.10 -18.18 11.18
C ALA A 265 16.38 -19.00 11.33
N ALA A 266 17.52 -18.39 11.62
CA ALA A 266 18.79 -19.09 11.74
C ALA A 266 18.88 -19.87 13.07
N THR A 267 19.45 -21.06 13.01
CA THR A 267 19.73 -21.90 14.19
C THR A 267 21.11 -21.64 14.78
N HIS A 268 22.05 -21.23 13.92
CA HIS A 268 23.43 -20.92 14.28
C HIS A 268 23.81 -19.62 13.59
N LEU A 269 24.69 -18.85 14.23
CA LEU A 269 25.19 -17.58 13.73
C LEU A 269 26.71 -17.68 13.67
N PHE A 270 27.30 -17.15 12.60
CA PHE A 270 28.76 -17.06 12.50
C PHE A 270 29.15 -15.69 11.95
N ARG A 271 29.97 -14.95 12.71
CA ARG A 271 30.49 -13.66 12.28
C ARG A 271 31.77 -13.87 11.49
N SER A 272 31.77 -13.47 10.23
CA SER A 272 32.94 -13.59 9.36
C SER A 272 34.12 -12.80 9.92
N GLN A 273 35.28 -13.45 10.03
CA GLN A 273 36.52 -12.84 10.54
C GLN A 273 37.43 -12.36 9.40
N ARG A 274 38.40 -11.50 9.71
CA ARG A 274 39.43 -11.03 8.76
C ARG A 274 40.59 -12.02 8.65
N VAL A 275 40.28 -13.25 8.25
CA VAL A 275 41.23 -14.35 7.98
C VAL A 275 40.97 -14.93 6.60
N SER A 276 41.73 -15.95 6.19
CA SER A 276 41.53 -16.61 4.90
C SER A 276 40.13 -17.24 4.79
N SER A 277 39.58 -17.33 3.58
CA SER A 277 38.28 -17.96 3.32
C SER A 277 38.24 -19.42 3.80
N GLU A 278 39.35 -20.15 3.68
CA GLU A 278 39.49 -21.52 4.16
C GLU A 278 39.48 -21.61 5.70
N GLU A 279 40.20 -20.71 6.37
CA GLU A 279 40.22 -20.66 7.84
C GLU A 279 38.85 -20.27 8.42
N ASN A 280 38.18 -19.29 7.81
CA ASN A 280 36.81 -18.92 8.17
C ASN A 280 35.85 -20.11 7.99
N ALA A 281 36.00 -20.90 6.92
CA ALA A 281 35.19 -22.11 6.71
C ALA A 281 35.43 -23.15 7.81
N ALA A 282 36.69 -23.41 8.16
CA ALA A 282 37.04 -24.36 9.22
C ALA A 282 36.51 -23.93 10.60
N ASN A 283 36.63 -22.64 10.93
CA ASN A 283 36.11 -22.08 12.17
C ASN A 283 34.58 -22.21 12.24
N MET A 284 33.89 -21.85 11.15
CA MET A 284 32.44 -21.96 11.07
C MET A 284 31.95 -23.41 11.18
N ILE A 285 32.59 -24.35 10.46
CA ILE A 285 32.26 -25.79 10.56
C ILE A 285 32.37 -26.28 12.01
N LYS A 286 33.42 -25.86 12.72
CA LYS A 286 33.64 -26.23 14.12
C LYS A 286 32.59 -25.61 15.04
N GLU A 287 32.35 -24.31 14.93
CA GLU A 287 31.42 -23.57 15.81
C GLU A 287 29.95 -23.96 15.60
N ALA A 288 29.54 -24.24 14.36
CA ALA A 288 28.19 -24.72 14.05
C ALA A 288 28.05 -26.26 14.10
N GLU A 289 29.12 -26.96 14.50
CA GLU A 289 29.19 -28.41 14.63
C GLU A 289 28.72 -29.15 13.36
N LEU A 290 29.20 -28.73 12.19
CA LEU A 290 28.80 -29.27 10.88
C LEU A 290 29.53 -30.58 10.50
N GLY A 291 30.40 -31.10 11.38
CA GLY A 291 31.14 -32.34 11.13
C GLY A 291 32.00 -32.24 9.87
N ALA A 292 31.65 -33.00 8.82
CA ALA A 292 32.40 -33.04 7.57
C ALA A 292 32.19 -31.81 6.65
N GLY A 293 31.28 -30.90 7.01
CA GLY A 293 30.92 -29.72 6.23
C GLY A 293 29.42 -29.64 5.96
N ALA A 294 28.97 -28.52 5.38
CA ALA A 294 27.57 -28.29 5.07
C ALA A 294 27.08 -29.11 3.87
N ASP A 295 25.82 -29.53 3.89
CA ASP A 295 25.14 -30.15 2.74
C ASP A 295 24.93 -29.13 1.62
N VAL A 296 24.49 -27.93 1.98
CA VAL A 296 24.19 -26.85 1.05
C VAL A 296 24.78 -25.53 1.54
N ALA A 297 25.39 -24.78 0.63
CA ALA A 297 25.89 -23.43 0.86
C ALA A 297 25.26 -22.47 -0.13
N ILE A 298 24.60 -21.43 0.38
CA ILE A 298 23.91 -20.40 -0.40
C ILE A 298 24.66 -19.08 -0.25
N ASP A 299 25.20 -18.54 -1.34
CA ASP A 299 25.72 -17.19 -1.33
C ASP A 299 24.64 -16.18 -1.71
N ALA A 300 24.22 -15.36 -0.74
CA ALA A 300 23.34 -14.21 -0.95
C ALA A 300 24.10 -12.87 -0.85
N THR A 301 25.43 -12.88 -0.92
CA THR A 301 26.27 -11.68 -0.83
C THR A 301 26.84 -11.21 -2.16
N GLY A 302 27.22 -12.12 -3.05
CA GLY A 302 28.04 -11.83 -4.24
C GLY A 302 29.51 -11.53 -3.91
N ALA A 303 29.93 -11.60 -2.65
CA ALA A 303 31.28 -11.25 -2.24
C ALA A 303 32.25 -12.42 -2.48
N GLU A 304 33.31 -12.18 -3.23
CA GLU A 304 34.34 -13.19 -3.57
C GLU A 304 34.86 -13.99 -2.35
N PRO A 305 35.17 -13.38 -1.19
CA PRO A 305 35.58 -14.15 -0.01
C PRO A 305 34.48 -15.09 0.52
N CYS A 306 33.21 -14.69 0.48
CA CYS A 306 32.09 -15.53 0.91
C CYS A 306 31.90 -16.72 -0.04
N ILE A 307 32.01 -16.47 -1.35
CA ILE A 307 31.92 -17.49 -2.38
C ILE A 307 33.05 -18.52 -2.19
N GLN A 308 34.29 -18.08 -2.00
CA GLN A 308 35.41 -18.97 -1.72
C GLN A 308 35.19 -19.77 -0.42
N GLN A 309 34.77 -19.10 0.65
CA GLN A 309 34.50 -19.74 1.93
C GLN A 309 33.43 -20.83 1.81
N ALA A 310 32.38 -20.59 1.02
CA ALA A 310 31.32 -21.57 0.76
C ALA A 310 31.86 -22.88 0.16
N ILE A 311 32.79 -22.79 -0.80
CA ILE A 311 33.43 -23.95 -1.43
C ILE A 311 34.26 -24.76 -0.41
N HIS A 312 34.95 -24.09 0.50
CA HIS A 312 35.69 -24.77 1.57
C HIS A 312 34.76 -25.36 2.64
N ALA A 313 33.61 -24.72 2.90
CA ALA A 313 32.65 -25.11 3.94
C ALA A 313 31.80 -26.34 3.60
N LEU A 314 31.62 -26.64 2.31
CA LEU A 314 30.81 -27.77 1.85
C LEU A 314 31.48 -29.12 2.15
N ARG A 315 30.65 -30.13 2.49
CA ARG A 315 31.09 -31.53 2.51
C ARG A 315 31.35 -32.06 1.10
N VAL A 316 31.98 -33.23 1.01
CA VAL A 316 32.09 -33.97 -0.27
C VAL A 316 30.69 -34.23 -0.83
N GLY A 317 30.50 -33.94 -2.12
CA GLY A 317 29.23 -34.02 -2.84
C GLY A 317 28.21 -32.93 -2.48
N GLY A 318 28.59 -31.91 -1.69
CA GLY A 318 27.70 -30.82 -1.30
C GLY A 318 27.34 -29.88 -2.46
N THR A 319 26.34 -29.03 -2.23
CA THR A 319 25.81 -28.11 -3.26
C THR A 319 26.03 -26.65 -2.90
N PHE A 320 26.69 -25.92 -3.80
CA PHE A 320 26.79 -24.46 -3.76
C PHE A 320 25.71 -23.82 -4.65
N VAL A 321 25.07 -22.76 -4.15
CA VAL A 321 24.11 -21.95 -4.91
C VAL A 321 24.52 -20.47 -4.89
N GLN A 322 24.80 -19.91 -6.06
CA GLN A 322 25.02 -18.48 -6.26
C GLN A 322 23.68 -17.76 -6.41
N ALA A 323 23.33 -16.87 -5.48
CA ALA A 323 22.15 -16.02 -5.53
C ALA A 323 22.49 -14.53 -5.51
N GLY A 324 23.51 -14.13 -4.73
CA GLY A 324 24.02 -12.77 -4.69
C GLY A 324 24.66 -12.37 -6.02
N MET A 325 24.59 -11.10 -6.39
CA MET A 325 25.29 -10.58 -7.57
C MET A 325 26.49 -9.78 -7.12
N GLY A 326 27.67 -10.15 -7.62
CA GLY A 326 28.95 -9.55 -7.28
C GLY A 326 29.69 -9.02 -8.50
N LYS A 327 31.02 -9.10 -8.46
CA LYS A 327 31.86 -8.84 -9.64
C LYS A 327 31.59 -9.91 -10.72
N ASP A 328 31.75 -9.52 -11.98
CA ASP A 328 31.60 -10.44 -13.12
C ASP A 328 32.57 -11.62 -13.06
N ASN A 329 33.79 -11.40 -12.56
CA ASN A 329 34.84 -12.40 -12.44
C ASN A 329 35.47 -12.35 -11.05
N ILE A 330 35.78 -13.53 -10.51
CA ILE A 330 36.39 -13.72 -9.19
C ILE A 330 37.45 -14.83 -9.24
N THR A 331 38.30 -14.92 -8.21
CA THR A 331 39.17 -16.08 -7.99
C THR A 331 38.36 -17.22 -7.38
N TRP A 332 38.39 -18.40 -8.02
CA TRP A 332 37.58 -19.57 -7.62
C TRP A 332 38.45 -20.78 -7.21
N PRO A 333 38.18 -21.45 -6.07
CA PRO A 333 38.93 -22.64 -5.62
C PRO A 333 38.64 -23.92 -6.44
N ILE A 334 39.01 -23.94 -7.72
CA ILE A 334 38.65 -25.01 -8.67
C ILE A 334 39.13 -26.40 -8.25
N THR A 335 40.32 -26.49 -7.63
CA THR A 335 40.88 -27.78 -7.18
C THR A 335 40.08 -28.36 -6.03
N THR A 336 39.71 -27.53 -5.04
CA THR A 336 38.87 -27.95 -3.92
C THR A 336 37.48 -28.36 -4.38
N MET A 337 36.87 -27.60 -5.30
CA MET A 337 35.59 -27.92 -5.89
C MET A 337 35.60 -29.28 -6.61
N CYS A 338 36.63 -29.51 -7.43
CA CYS A 338 36.80 -30.76 -8.18
C CYS A 338 37.04 -31.95 -7.24
N ALA A 339 37.98 -31.82 -6.29
CA ALA A 339 38.35 -32.90 -5.37
C ALA A 339 37.19 -33.33 -4.44
N LYS A 340 36.26 -32.43 -4.14
CA LYS A 340 35.07 -32.72 -3.33
C LYS A 340 33.85 -33.12 -4.18
N GLU A 341 33.96 -33.18 -5.51
CA GLU A 341 32.83 -33.43 -6.43
C GLU A 341 31.62 -32.51 -6.14
N LEU A 342 31.87 -31.21 -5.94
CA LEU A 342 30.81 -30.28 -5.59
C LEU A 342 29.84 -30.01 -6.74
N ASN A 343 28.56 -29.85 -6.40
CA ASN A 343 27.55 -29.34 -7.29
C ASN A 343 27.53 -27.81 -7.21
N VAL A 344 27.67 -27.11 -8.35
CA VAL A 344 27.68 -25.65 -8.39
C VAL A 344 26.53 -25.17 -9.26
N ARG A 345 25.63 -24.36 -8.69
CA ARG A 345 24.41 -23.90 -9.36
C ARG A 345 24.25 -22.39 -9.22
N GLY A 346 23.71 -21.77 -10.27
CA GLY A 346 23.22 -20.39 -10.21
C GLY A 346 21.72 -20.37 -9.91
N SER A 347 21.25 -19.24 -9.36
CA SER A 347 19.84 -18.97 -9.16
C SER A 347 19.47 -17.64 -9.81
N PHE A 348 18.51 -17.66 -10.73
CA PHE A 348 18.05 -16.46 -11.42
C PHE A 348 16.56 -16.26 -11.19
N ARG A 349 16.22 -15.30 -10.32
CA ARG A 349 14.86 -14.94 -9.93
C ARG A 349 14.13 -16.15 -9.31
N TYR A 350 13.07 -16.63 -9.96
CA TYR A 350 12.21 -17.75 -9.56
C TYR A 350 11.44 -18.27 -10.78
N LYS A 351 10.94 -19.50 -10.73
CA LYS A 351 10.23 -20.17 -11.84
C LYS A 351 8.84 -20.66 -11.44
N ALA A 352 8.20 -21.38 -12.37
CA ALA A 352 6.86 -21.94 -12.19
C ALA A 352 6.68 -22.64 -10.85
N GLY A 353 5.67 -22.21 -10.10
CA GLY A 353 5.28 -22.76 -8.81
C GLY A 353 6.03 -22.17 -7.60
N ASP A 354 7.11 -21.41 -7.79
CA ASP A 354 7.84 -20.78 -6.67
C ASP A 354 7.03 -19.66 -6.04
N TYR A 355 6.39 -18.81 -6.85
CA TYR A 355 5.57 -17.70 -6.38
C TYR A 355 4.34 -18.18 -5.62
N LYS A 356 3.66 -19.21 -6.15
CA LYS A 356 2.56 -19.88 -5.45
C LYS A 356 3.01 -20.43 -4.09
N LEU A 357 4.16 -21.12 -4.05
CA LEU A 357 4.68 -21.67 -2.80
C LEU A 357 5.04 -20.58 -1.80
N ALA A 358 5.57 -19.43 -2.25
CA ALA A 358 5.82 -18.27 -1.37
C ALA A 358 4.52 -17.77 -0.73
N VAL A 359 3.42 -17.63 -1.50
CA VAL A 359 2.10 -17.30 -0.96
C VAL A 359 1.64 -18.35 0.07
N ASP A 360 1.77 -19.64 -0.26
CA ASP A 360 1.35 -20.72 0.64
C ASP A 360 2.16 -20.73 1.96
N LEU A 361 3.47 -20.45 1.91
CA LEU A 361 4.35 -20.38 3.09
C LEU A 361 3.96 -19.24 4.04
N ILE A 362 3.60 -18.08 3.50
CA ILE A 362 3.07 -16.95 4.29
C ILE A 362 1.69 -17.32 4.85
N ALA A 363 0.79 -17.80 3.99
CA ALA A 363 -0.59 -18.10 4.36
C ALA A 363 -0.70 -19.16 5.46
N THR A 364 0.21 -20.14 5.48
CA THR A 364 0.27 -21.19 6.50
C THR A 364 1.09 -20.81 7.75
N GLY A 365 1.65 -19.60 7.79
CA GLY A 365 2.49 -19.12 8.89
C GLY A 365 3.83 -19.85 9.01
N LYS A 366 4.26 -20.57 7.96
CA LYS A 366 5.57 -21.26 7.93
C LYS A 366 6.72 -20.29 7.76
N VAL A 367 6.47 -19.15 7.13
CA VAL A 367 7.43 -18.04 7.01
C VAL A 367 6.74 -16.74 7.40
N ASP A 368 7.25 -16.07 8.44
CA ASP A 368 6.73 -14.78 8.92
C ASP A 368 7.46 -13.61 8.25
N VAL A 369 6.97 -13.18 7.09
CA VAL A 369 7.59 -12.05 6.37
C VAL A 369 7.35 -10.69 7.03
N LYS A 370 6.40 -10.58 7.97
CA LYS A 370 6.05 -9.32 8.62
C LYS A 370 7.21 -8.76 9.43
N GLN A 371 7.99 -9.63 10.07
CA GLN A 371 9.17 -9.24 10.84
C GLN A 371 10.28 -8.62 10.00
N LEU A 372 10.32 -8.87 8.69
CA LEU A 372 11.33 -8.30 7.79
C LEU A 372 11.01 -6.86 7.41
N ILE A 373 9.75 -6.43 7.54
CA ILE A 373 9.29 -5.09 7.18
C ILE A 373 9.70 -4.12 8.29
N THR A 374 10.85 -3.48 8.13
CA THR A 374 11.43 -2.55 9.11
C THR A 374 10.91 -1.12 8.97
N GLY A 375 10.24 -0.79 7.85
CA GLY A 375 9.70 0.54 7.66
C GLY A 375 8.82 0.65 6.41
N SER A 376 8.00 1.70 6.39
CA SER A 376 7.29 2.09 5.19
C SER A 376 7.21 3.61 5.06
N VAL A 377 7.26 4.10 3.83
CA VAL A 377 7.14 5.53 3.50
C VAL A 377 5.96 5.79 2.57
N ALA A 378 5.52 7.04 2.47
CA ALA A 378 4.55 7.45 1.44
C ALA A 378 5.20 7.45 0.04
N PHE A 379 4.39 7.34 -1.00
CA PHE A 379 4.83 7.34 -2.40
C PHE A 379 5.69 8.56 -2.74
N GLU A 380 5.27 9.74 -2.29
CA GLU A 380 5.95 11.03 -2.50
C GLU A 380 7.32 11.09 -1.82
N GLN A 381 7.63 10.13 -0.95
CA GLN A 381 8.90 9.97 -0.24
C GLN A 381 9.72 8.79 -0.79
N ALA A 382 9.38 8.25 -1.95
CA ALA A 382 10.09 7.12 -2.57
C ALA A 382 11.62 7.34 -2.60
N GLU A 383 12.07 8.51 -3.02
CA GLU A 383 13.51 8.85 -3.06
C GLU A 383 14.20 8.75 -1.69
N ILE A 384 13.53 9.16 -0.61
CA ILE A 384 14.07 9.01 0.76
C ILE A 384 14.23 7.54 1.12
N ALA A 385 13.29 6.69 0.73
CA ALA A 385 13.41 5.26 0.99
C ALA A 385 14.53 4.60 0.16
N PHE A 386 14.75 5.04 -1.08
CA PHE A 386 15.92 4.62 -1.87
C PHE A 386 17.24 5.01 -1.20
N GLU A 387 17.35 6.24 -0.67
CA GLU A 387 18.52 6.69 0.10
C GLU A 387 18.77 5.84 1.35
N ARG A 388 17.72 5.44 2.08
CA ARG A 388 17.84 4.55 3.25
C ARG A 388 18.35 3.16 2.86
N VAL A 389 17.79 2.57 1.80
CA VAL A 389 18.23 1.25 1.31
C VAL A 389 19.67 1.30 0.81
N LYS A 390 20.06 2.36 0.11
CA LYS A 390 21.46 2.61 -0.30
C LYS A 390 22.43 2.63 0.89
N LYS A 391 22.01 3.20 2.02
CA LYS A 391 22.77 3.22 3.28
C LYS A 391 22.65 1.92 4.08
N SER A 392 21.99 0.89 3.55
CA SER A 392 21.77 -0.38 4.24
C SER A 392 20.99 -0.25 5.56
N GLU A 393 20.16 0.79 5.69
CA GLU A 393 19.31 1.01 6.85
C GLU A 393 18.04 0.14 6.78
N GLY A 394 17.81 -0.66 7.83
CA GLY A 394 16.68 -1.61 7.88
C GLY A 394 16.93 -2.90 7.10
N ILE A 395 15.86 -3.67 6.91
CA ILE A 395 15.85 -4.96 6.18
C ILE A 395 15.00 -4.80 4.92
N LYS A 396 13.66 -4.74 5.06
CA LYS A 396 12.75 -4.46 3.95
C LYS A 396 12.01 -3.15 4.21
N THR A 397 12.12 -2.23 3.25
CA THR A 397 11.36 -0.97 3.23
C THR A 397 10.28 -1.04 2.16
N LEU A 398 9.05 -0.69 2.53
CA LEU A 398 7.92 -0.61 1.59
C LEU A 398 7.60 0.84 1.23
N ILE A 399 7.25 1.10 -0.02
CA ILE A 399 6.62 2.33 -0.47
C ILE A 399 5.12 2.11 -0.54
N ARG A 400 4.36 2.96 0.14
CA ARG A 400 2.90 2.97 0.12
C ARG A 400 2.42 3.84 -1.03
N VAL A 401 1.89 3.21 -2.07
CA VAL A 401 1.42 3.89 -3.29
C VAL A 401 0.04 4.55 -3.06
N CYS A 402 -0.72 4.06 -2.09
CA CYS A 402 -1.94 4.69 -1.59
C CYS A 402 -1.80 5.08 -0.11
N ALA A 403 -2.45 6.17 0.30
CA ALA A 403 -2.46 6.61 1.70
C ALA A 403 -3.12 5.54 2.60
N ARG A 404 -2.49 5.23 3.76
CA ARG A 404 -3.00 4.27 4.78
C ARG A 404 -4.44 4.57 5.18
N ALA A 405 -4.74 5.86 5.14
CA ALA A 405 -6.04 6.48 5.15
C ALA A 405 -7.23 5.62 4.70
N PHE A 406 -7.18 5.06 3.49
CA PHE A 406 -8.30 4.34 2.89
C PHE A 406 -8.38 2.86 3.26
N SER A 407 -7.41 2.37 4.03
CA SER A 407 -7.32 0.97 4.46
C SER A 407 -7.60 0.80 5.96
N SER A 408 -7.98 1.87 6.67
CA SER A 408 -8.26 1.83 8.11
C SER A 408 -9.69 1.38 8.39
N ASP A 409 -9.84 0.19 8.97
CA ASP A 409 -11.13 -0.36 9.44
C ASP A 409 -11.78 0.50 10.56
N ASN A 410 -11.05 1.43 11.20
CA ASN A 410 -11.59 2.17 12.35
C ASN A 410 -12.51 3.33 11.96
N LEU A 411 -12.26 4.01 10.84
CA LEU A 411 -13.10 5.12 10.38
C LEU A 411 -14.33 4.62 9.60
N PHE A 412 -14.22 3.42 9.03
CA PHE A 412 -15.20 2.83 8.12
C PHE A 412 -15.83 1.52 8.64
N GLY A 413 -15.55 1.15 9.90
CA GLY A 413 -15.95 -0.12 10.55
C GLY A 413 -17.28 -0.09 11.32
N GLU A 414 -17.38 -0.83 12.42
CA GLU A 414 -18.63 -1.23 13.14
C GLU A 414 -19.63 -0.11 13.45
N LEU A 415 -19.18 1.14 13.53
CA LEU A 415 -20.04 2.32 13.73
C LEU A 415 -21.01 2.58 12.58
N ILE A 416 -20.65 2.17 11.36
CA ILE A 416 -21.41 2.44 10.12
C ILE A 416 -22.17 1.20 9.67
N HIS A 417 -21.67 -0.01 10.00
CA HIS A 417 -22.37 -1.26 9.77
C HIS A 417 -22.19 -2.25 10.94
N PRO A 418 -23.15 -2.32 11.87
CA PRO A 418 -23.08 -3.17 13.07
C PRO A 418 -23.02 -4.68 12.79
N TYR A 419 -23.34 -5.12 11.56
CA TYR A 419 -23.33 -6.52 11.14
C TYR A 419 -22.18 -6.85 10.16
N ARG A 420 -21.14 -6.02 10.08
CA ARG A 420 -19.98 -6.18 9.16
C ARG A 420 -19.36 -7.58 9.20
N HIS A 421 -19.32 -8.24 10.36
CA HIS A 421 -18.77 -9.60 10.48
C HIS A 421 -19.62 -10.67 9.80
N GLN A 422 -20.91 -10.42 9.61
CA GLN A 422 -21.82 -11.29 8.87
C GLN A 422 -21.90 -10.89 7.38
N TYR A 423 -21.67 -9.62 7.05
CA TYR A 423 -21.76 -9.05 5.70
C TYR A 423 -20.61 -8.08 5.38
N PRO A 424 -19.37 -8.59 5.16
CA PRO A 424 -18.18 -7.75 5.01
C PRO A 424 -18.18 -6.84 3.77
N GLU A 425 -18.90 -7.22 2.72
CA GLU A 425 -18.99 -6.49 1.43
C GLU A 425 -19.91 -5.26 1.48
N ASP A 426 -20.84 -5.17 2.45
CA ASP A 426 -21.87 -4.13 2.49
C ASP A 426 -21.29 -2.74 2.79
N VAL A 427 -20.20 -2.66 3.55
CA VAL A 427 -19.45 -1.42 3.78
C VAL A 427 -18.81 -0.92 2.48
N HIS A 428 -18.23 -1.84 1.69
CA HIS A 428 -17.70 -1.50 0.38
C HIS A 428 -18.81 -1.03 -0.56
N ILE A 429 -20.01 -1.61 -0.51
CA ILE A 429 -21.17 -1.18 -1.30
C ILE A 429 -21.71 0.18 -0.84
N TYR A 430 -21.83 0.43 0.46
CA TYR A 430 -22.26 1.70 1.05
C TYR A 430 -21.33 2.85 0.65
N PHE A 431 -20.03 2.66 0.84
CA PHE A 431 -19.04 3.67 0.44
C PHE A 431 -18.84 3.73 -1.07
N ARG A 432 -19.01 2.63 -1.82
CA ARG A 432 -19.02 2.66 -3.28
C ARG A 432 -20.19 3.49 -3.82
N LYS A 433 -21.38 3.38 -3.24
CA LYS A 433 -22.53 4.24 -3.60
C LYS A 433 -22.28 5.70 -3.24
N ARG A 434 -21.82 6.01 -2.02
CA ARG A 434 -21.61 7.40 -1.60
C ARG A 434 -20.38 8.06 -2.22
N PHE A 435 -19.26 7.37 -2.32
CA PHE A 435 -18.06 7.91 -2.95
C PHE A 435 -18.12 7.76 -4.47
N ILE A 436 -18.22 6.58 -5.07
CA ILE A 436 -18.06 6.48 -6.54
C ILE A 436 -19.16 7.22 -7.32
N HIS A 437 -20.43 7.17 -6.87
CA HIS A 437 -21.53 7.82 -7.60
C HIS A 437 -21.62 9.33 -7.35
N LYS A 438 -21.23 9.82 -6.16
CA LYS A 438 -21.34 11.25 -5.81
C LYS A 438 -20.00 12.00 -5.86
N TYR A 439 -18.85 11.34 -5.79
CA TYR A 439 -17.52 11.98 -5.73
C TYR A 439 -17.20 12.86 -6.94
N HIS A 440 -17.68 12.49 -8.12
CA HIS A 440 -17.45 13.26 -9.34
C HIS A 440 -18.47 14.39 -9.52
N LYS A 441 -19.55 14.41 -8.72
CA LYS A 441 -20.57 15.46 -8.81
C LYS A 441 -20.06 16.72 -8.10
N PRO A 442 -20.09 17.89 -8.74
CA PRO A 442 -19.58 19.14 -8.16
C PRO A 442 -20.31 19.55 -6.87
N ASP A 443 -21.53 19.06 -6.68
CA ASP A 443 -22.36 19.33 -5.50
C ASP A 443 -22.02 18.45 -4.29
N ASN A 444 -20.97 17.62 -4.37
CA ASN A 444 -20.54 16.75 -3.28
C ASN A 444 -19.07 16.99 -2.95
N THR A 445 -18.79 17.29 -1.69
CA THR A 445 -17.44 17.48 -1.19
C THR A 445 -17.11 16.54 -0.06
N PHE A 446 -16.01 15.80 -0.22
CA PHE A 446 -15.42 14.97 0.82
C PHE A 446 -14.16 15.63 1.38
N LEU A 447 -14.18 15.85 2.69
CA LEU A 447 -13.07 16.37 3.49
C LEU A 447 -12.46 15.23 4.28
N VAL A 448 -11.13 15.17 4.31
CA VAL A 448 -10.41 14.14 5.05
C VAL A 448 -9.36 14.79 5.94
N ALA A 449 -9.46 14.50 7.24
CA ALA A 449 -8.46 14.85 8.23
C ALA A 449 -7.51 13.67 8.41
N ILE A 450 -6.22 13.95 8.29
CA ILE A 450 -5.15 12.96 8.48
C ILE A 450 -4.23 13.34 9.64
N ASP A 451 -3.66 12.34 10.30
CA ASP A 451 -2.61 12.55 11.30
C ASP A 451 -1.23 12.72 10.65
N GLU A 452 -0.19 12.82 11.49
CA GLU A 452 1.21 12.94 11.08
C GLU A 452 1.77 11.70 10.36
N ASN A 453 1.05 10.57 10.40
CA ASN A 453 1.39 9.32 9.73
C ASN A 453 0.51 9.07 8.48
N ASP A 454 -0.23 10.09 8.02
CA ASP A 454 -1.21 10.02 6.93
C ASP A 454 -2.35 8.99 7.16
N ALA A 455 -2.67 8.69 8.43
CA ALA A 455 -3.85 7.90 8.78
C ALA A 455 -5.08 8.81 8.83
N ILE A 456 -6.24 8.39 8.28
CA ILE A 456 -7.47 9.19 8.43
C ILE A 456 -7.91 9.14 9.87
N ILE A 457 -8.00 10.32 10.46
CA ILE A 457 -8.51 10.53 11.82
C ILE A 457 -9.85 11.26 11.80
N GLY A 458 -10.32 11.72 10.64
CA GLY A 458 -11.67 12.25 10.48
C GLY A 458 -12.08 12.40 9.03
N LEU A 459 -13.38 12.38 8.79
CA LEU A 459 -13.98 12.55 7.47
C LEU A 459 -15.29 13.31 7.58
N ALA A 460 -15.54 14.20 6.62
CA ALA A 460 -16.84 14.81 6.44
C ALA A 460 -17.28 14.75 4.98
N HIS A 461 -18.58 14.52 4.76
CA HIS A 461 -19.22 14.58 3.47
C HIS A 461 -20.27 15.68 3.49
N TRP A 462 -20.07 16.67 2.65
CA TRP A 462 -20.95 17.81 2.43
C TRP A 462 -21.65 17.68 1.08
N CYS A 463 -22.96 17.89 1.07
CA CYS A 463 -23.80 17.91 -0.12
C CYS A 463 -24.36 19.32 -0.33
N ARG A 464 -24.37 19.81 -1.56
CA ARG A 464 -25.01 21.07 -1.95
C ARG A 464 -26.38 20.76 -2.57
N PHE A 465 -27.44 21.16 -1.90
CA PHE A 465 -28.82 21.07 -2.41
C PHE A 465 -29.13 22.32 -3.21
N ARG A 466 -29.65 22.18 -4.42
CA ARG A 466 -30.06 23.29 -5.28
C ARG A 466 -31.48 23.10 -5.80
N THR A 467 -32.14 24.20 -6.11
CA THR A 467 -33.51 24.19 -6.66
C THR A 467 -33.59 23.79 -8.13
N ASP A 468 -32.46 23.79 -8.84
CA ASP A 468 -32.32 23.46 -10.26
C ASP A 468 -31.67 22.07 -10.50
N GLN A 469 -31.50 21.27 -9.45
CA GLN A 469 -30.99 19.90 -9.58
C GLN A 469 -31.98 19.02 -10.35
N ASP A 470 -31.54 18.48 -11.48
CA ASP A 470 -32.26 17.46 -12.23
C ASP A 470 -32.01 16.09 -11.58
N ASP A 471 -32.87 15.71 -10.64
CA ASP A 471 -32.78 14.42 -9.93
C ASP A 471 -33.30 13.24 -10.77
N SER A 472 -33.58 13.43 -12.07
CA SER A 472 -34.09 12.36 -12.94
C SER A 472 -33.11 11.19 -13.15
N GLU A 473 -31.80 11.40 -12.90
CA GLU A 473 -30.79 10.34 -12.85
C GLU A 473 -30.74 9.61 -11.48
N GLU A 474 -31.49 10.06 -10.47
CA GLU A 474 -31.51 9.49 -9.10
C GLU A 474 -32.49 8.31 -8.93
N LYS A 475 -32.97 7.70 -10.02
CA LYS A 475 -33.73 6.45 -9.90
C LYS A 475 -32.85 5.39 -9.22
N PRO A 476 -33.39 4.61 -8.25
CA PRO A 476 -32.67 3.47 -7.71
C PRO A 476 -32.26 2.57 -8.88
N LEU A 477 -31.02 2.10 -8.86
CA LEU A 477 -30.51 1.08 -9.79
C LEU A 477 -31.34 -0.20 -9.64
N GLY A 478 -32.54 -0.21 -10.22
CA GLY A 478 -33.20 -1.41 -10.70
C GLY A 478 -32.59 -1.74 -12.06
N ASP A 479 -32.19 -3.01 -12.21
CA ASP A 479 -31.83 -3.68 -13.47
C ASP A 479 -30.33 -3.78 -13.85
N GLY A 480 -29.40 -3.49 -12.93
CA GLY A 480 -27.94 -3.61 -13.18
C GLY A 480 -27.27 -4.90 -12.69
N GLY A 481 -28.01 -5.96 -12.35
CA GLY A 481 -27.45 -7.27 -11.98
C GLY A 481 -26.63 -7.36 -10.68
N LEU A 482 -26.48 -6.29 -9.91
CA LEU A 482 -26.05 -6.38 -8.51
C LEU A 482 -27.31 -6.55 -7.65
N PRO A 483 -27.37 -7.54 -6.74
CA PRO A 483 -28.49 -7.60 -5.81
C PRO A 483 -28.57 -6.25 -5.11
N PRO A 484 -29.78 -5.71 -4.90
CA PRO A 484 -29.94 -4.54 -4.08
C PRO A 484 -29.17 -4.80 -2.79
N ASN A 485 -28.52 -3.77 -2.25
CA ASN A 485 -28.20 -3.77 -0.83
C ASN A 485 -29.40 -4.41 -0.09
N ARG A 486 -29.20 -5.18 0.98
CA ARG A 486 -30.33 -5.48 1.89
C ARG A 486 -30.92 -4.19 2.52
N ALA A 487 -30.42 -3.06 2.04
CA ALA A 487 -30.90 -1.75 1.57
C ALA A 487 -32.01 -1.50 0.48
N ALA A 488 -32.66 -2.46 -0.21
CA ALA A 488 -33.46 -2.11 -1.43
C ALA A 488 -34.59 -3.08 -1.91
N ASP A 489 -35.08 -3.99 -1.08
CA ASP A 489 -36.54 -4.23 -0.96
C ASP A 489 -37.19 -2.93 -0.45
N GLN A 490 -38.46 -2.63 -0.73
CA GLN A 490 -39.19 -1.56 -0.02
C GLN A 490 -39.27 -1.83 1.50
N LYS A 491 -39.09 -3.09 1.92
CA LYS A 491 -38.87 -3.50 3.32
C LYS A 491 -37.43 -3.35 3.82
N MET A 492 -36.50 -3.06 2.93
CA MET A 492 -35.05 -3.14 3.13
C MET A 492 -34.35 -1.83 2.78
N GLU A 493 -34.98 -0.82 2.16
CA GLU A 493 -34.44 0.54 2.00
C GLU A 493 -33.94 1.10 3.34
N ASP A 494 -32.75 1.74 3.35
CA ASP A 494 -32.16 2.25 4.59
C ASP A 494 -33.18 3.17 5.23
N VAL A 495 -33.45 2.95 6.52
CA VAL A 495 -34.46 3.68 7.27
C VAL A 495 -34.23 5.19 7.19
N ILE A 496 -32.96 5.61 7.00
CA ILE A 496 -32.58 7.01 6.77
C ILE A 496 -33.10 7.51 5.42
N GLU A 497 -32.87 6.80 4.32
CA GLU A 497 -33.34 7.20 2.98
C GLU A 497 -34.88 7.25 2.92
N ARG A 498 -35.55 6.26 3.54
CA ARG A 498 -37.01 6.25 3.68
C ARG A 498 -37.57 7.40 4.52
N SER A 499 -36.79 7.93 5.44
CA SER A 499 -37.20 9.06 6.29
C SER A 499 -37.05 10.41 5.60
N MET A 500 -36.19 10.51 4.57
CA MET A 500 -35.88 11.78 3.90
C MET A 500 -37.11 12.50 3.31
N PRO A 501 -38.06 11.84 2.62
CA PRO A 501 -39.25 12.52 2.09
C PRO A 501 -40.11 13.17 3.18
N TYR A 502 -40.09 12.65 4.41
CA TYR A 502 -40.82 13.22 5.54
C TYR A 502 -40.11 14.45 6.13
N ALA A 503 -38.82 14.61 5.87
CA ALA A 503 -38.01 15.74 6.33
C ALA A 503 -37.72 16.77 5.22
N GLU A 504 -38.00 16.46 3.95
CA GLU A 504 -37.69 17.30 2.79
C GLU A 504 -38.26 18.73 2.91
N HIS A 505 -39.46 18.86 3.49
CA HIS A 505 -40.10 20.15 3.70
C HIS A 505 -39.27 21.13 4.56
N PHE A 506 -38.31 20.66 5.36
CA PHE A 506 -37.38 21.51 6.11
C PHE A 506 -36.33 22.19 5.21
N TRP A 507 -36.04 21.59 4.05
CA TRP A 507 -35.20 22.14 2.98
C TRP A 507 -36.07 22.73 1.86
N SER A 508 -37.03 23.59 2.23
CA SER A 508 -37.92 24.26 1.28
C SER A 508 -37.82 25.79 1.40
N GLY A 509 -38.38 26.50 0.41
CA GLY A 509 -38.39 27.96 0.39
C GLY A 509 -36.98 28.56 0.49
N PRO A 510 -36.70 29.50 1.41
CA PRO A 510 -35.37 30.10 1.59
C PRO A 510 -34.25 29.11 1.96
N ARG A 511 -34.58 27.88 2.38
CA ARG A 511 -33.64 26.81 2.75
C ARG A 511 -33.51 25.71 1.70
N ALA A 512 -34.23 25.84 0.58
CA ALA A 512 -34.13 24.91 -0.54
C ALA A 512 -32.73 24.88 -1.15
N GLU A 513 -31.99 25.96 -0.97
CA GLU A 513 -30.56 26.01 -1.24
C GLU A 513 -29.77 25.92 0.07
N SER A 514 -29.02 24.82 0.23
CA SER A 514 -28.18 24.65 1.41
C SER A 514 -26.98 23.75 1.19
N TRP A 515 -25.95 23.95 2.02
CA TRP A 515 -24.92 22.95 2.27
C TRP A 515 -25.35 22.05 3.43
N TYR A 516 -25.56 20.77 3.14
CA TYR A 516 -25.97 19.74 4.08
C TYR A 516 -24.80 18.83 4.48
N LEU A 517 -24.53 18.72 5.79
CA LEU A 517 -23.54 17.77 6.32
C LEU A 517 -24.15 16.37 6.38
N SER A 518 -23.89 15.58 5.35
CA SER A 518 -24.46 14.23 5.18
C SER A 518 -23.72 13.16 5.98
N CYS A 519 -22.47 13.38 6.34
CA CYS A 519 -21.70 12.47 7.19
C CYS A 519 -20.58 13.21 7.91
N LEU A 520 -20.36 12.89 9.18
CA LEU A 520 -19.17 13.28 9.94
C LEU A 520 -18.71 12.09 10.80
N ALA A 521 -17.45 11.68 10.61
CA ALA A 521 -16.81 10.64 11.39
C ALA A 521 -15.45 11.12 11.90
N VAL A 522 -15.10 10.75 13.13
CA VAL A 522 -13.79 11.01 13.74
C VAL A 522 -13.33 9.72 14.41
N ASP A 523 -12.09 9.34 14.16
CA ASP A 523 -11.49 8.12 14.71
C ASP A 523 -11.63 8.11 16.24
N PRO A 524 -12.10 7.01 16.86
CA PRO A 524 -12.33 6.93 18.30
C PRO A 524 -11.12 7.33 19.15
N SER A 525 -9.90 7.01 18.73
CA SER A 525 -8.66 7.33 19.46
C SER A 525 -8.32 8.84 19.44
N THR A 526 -9.02 9.61 18.61
CA THR A 526 -8.83 11.06 18.45
C THR A 526 -10.06 11.90 18.78
N GLN A 527 -11.15 11.26 19.22
CA GLN A 527 -12.33 11.99 19.71
C GLN A 527 -11.95 12.92 20.87
N GLY A 528 -12.59 14.10 20.91
CA GLY A 528 -12.29 15.14 21.90
C GLY A 528 -11.03 15.98 21.60
N LYS A 529 -10.19 15.60 20.62
CA LYS A 529 -8.99 16.37 20.22
C LYS A 529 -9.29 17.51 19.23
N GLY A 530 -10.56 17.84 19.02
CA GLY A 530 -10.98 18.98 18.19
C GLY A 530 -10.99 18.73 16.68
N ILE A 531 -10.76 17.50 16.20
CA ILE A 531 -10.69 17.15 14.76
C ILE A 531 -12.00 17.44 14.01
N GLY A 532 -13.16 17.20 14.64
CA GLY A 532 -14.46 17.38 13.99
C GLY A 532 -14.81 18.84 13.70
N LYS A 533 -14.33 19.80 14.50
CA LYS A 533 -14.72 21.22 14.34
C LYS A 533 -14.25 21.83 13.01
N PRO A 534 -12.97 21.69 12.59
CA PRO A 534 -12.52 22.14 11.27
C PRO A 534 -13.29 21.51 10.11
N LEU A 535 -13.66 20.23 10.22
CA LEU A 535 -14.44 19.54 9.19
C LEU A 535 -15.85 20.12 9.05
N VAL A 536 -16.46 20.55 10.16
CA VAL A 536 -17.76 21.22 10.16
C VAL A 536 -17.65 22.67 9.67
N ALA A 537 -16.60 23.40 10.08
CA ALA A 537 -16.40 24.81 9.75
C ALA A 537 -16.33 25.07 8.24
N TRP A 538 -15.81 24.13 7.46
CA TRP A 538 -15.74 24.25 6.00
C TRP A 538 -17.11 24.46 5.35
N GLY A 539 -18.15 23.74 5.80
CA GLY A 539 -19.50 23.88 5.22
C GLY A 539 -20.12 25.24 5.54
N PHE A 540 -19.87 25.80 6.73
CA PHE A 540 -20.24 27.17 7.08
C PHE A 540 -19.54 28.19 6.18
N GLU A 541 -18.25 27.99 5.89
CA GLU A 541 -17.50 28.88 4.99
C GLU A 541 -18.08 28.85 3.57
N GLN A 542 -18.40 27.67 3.03
CA GLN A 542 -19.00 27.57 1.69
C GLN A 542 -20.40 28.20 1.66
N ALA A 543 -21.23 27.91 2.66
CA ALA A 543 -22.56 28.48 2.79
C ALA A 543 -22.53 30.02 2.86
N ALA A 544 -21.61 30.58 3.65
CA ALA A 544 -21.41 32.03 3.74
C ALA A 544 -20.92 32.63 2.41
N ASN A 545 -19.98 31.98 1.72
CA ASN A 545 -19.46 32.45 0.44
C ASN A 545 -20.52 32.45 -0.67
N GLU A 546 -21.43 31.48 -0.65
CA GLU A 546 -22.52 31.36 -1.63
C GLU A 546 -23.80 32.11 -1.21
N GLY A 547 -23.86 32.61 0.03
CA GLY A 547 -25.08 33.24 0.55
C GLY A 547 -26.25 32.26 0.66
N VAL A 548 -25.99 31.02 1.10
CA VAL A 548 -27.00 29.96 1.24
C VAL A 548 -26.98 29.35 2.64
N CYS A 549 -28.00 28.56 2.96
CA CYS A 549 -28.14 27.98 4.29
C CYS A 549 -27.11 26.84 4.52
N VAL A 550 -26.79 26.54 5.79
CA VAL A 550 -26.05 25.32 6.16
C VAL A 550 -26.88 24.48 7.13
N SER A 551 -26.87 23.17 6.97
CA SER A 551 -27.73 22.26 7.73
C SER A 551 -27.05 20.95 8.13
N VAL A 552 -27.57 20.31 9.19
CA VAL A 552 -27.14 18.98 9.67
C VAL A 552 -28.27 18.28 10.42
N ILE A 553 -28.36 16.96 10.26
CA ILE A 553 -29.15 16.10 11.14
C ILE A 553 -28.23 15.57 12.25
N SER A 554 -28.52 15.92 13.50
CA SER A 554 -27.72 15.52 14.65
C SER A 554 -28.08 14.12 15.13
N ALA A 555 -27.07 13.26 15.27
CA ALA A 555 -27.24 12.03 16.03
C ALA A 555 -27.49 12.33 17.51
N ARG A 556 -28.31 11.50 18.16
CA ARG A 556 -28.68 11.65 19.58
C ARG A 556 -27.44 11.85 20.46
N GLY A 557 -27.46 12.89 21.28
CA GLY A 557 -26.39 13.25 22.22
C GLY A 557 -25.23 14.01 21.58
N LYS A 558 -25.33 14.42 20.31
CA LYS A 558 -24.31 15.23 19.60
C LYS A 558 -24.73 16.68 19.38
N GLU A 559 -25.90 17.08 19.83
CA GLU A 559 -26.48 18.42 19.66
C GLU A 559 -25.56 19.49 20.25
N GLY A 560 -25.00 19.23 21.44
CA GLY A 560 -24.03 20.12 22.09
C GLY A 560 -22.73 20.31 21.30
N PHE A 561 -22.34 19.35 20.46
CA PHE A 561 -21.19 19.51 19.56
C PHE A 561 -21.52 20.44 18.39
N TYR A 562 -22.66 20.23 17.73
CA TYR A 562 -23.04 21.05 16.57
C TYR A 562 -23.39 22.49 16.98
N ARG A 563 -24.02 22.71 18.13
CA ARG A 563 -24.20 24.05 18.71
C ARG A 563 -22.85 24.76 18.92
N LYS A 564 -21.82 24.05 19.39
CA LYS A 564 -20.46 24.60 19.54
C LYS A 564 -19.74 24.83 18.20
N CYS A 565 -20.25 24.28 17.10
CA CYS A 565 -19.74 24.52 15.75
C CYS A 565 -20.39 25.73 15.07
N GLY A 566 -21.45 26.31 15.65
CA GLY A 566 -22.10 27.51 15.13
C GLY A 566 -23.54 27.29 14.64
N PHE A 567 -24.07 26.07 14.72
CA PHE A 567 -25.49 25.85 14.47
C PHE A 567 -26.32 26.49 15.59
N GLY A 568 -27.45 27.11 15.22
CA GLY A 568 -28.31 27.86 16.13
C GLY A 568 -28.74 27.09 17.39
N PRO A 569 -29.14 27.81 18.46
CA PRO A 569 -29.45 27.19 19.75
C PRO A 569 -30.67 26.25 19.70
N GLU A 570 -31.59 26.48 18.76
CA GLU A 570 -32.86 25.76 18.61
C GLU A 570 -32.84 24.85 17.37
N SER A 571 -33.37 23.64 17.52
CA SER A 571 -33.65 22.74 16.40
C SER A 571 -34.93 23.19 15.71
N VAL A 572 -34.96 23.13 14.37
CA VAL A 572 -36.12 23.56 13.58
C VAL A 572 -37.02 22.40 13.16
N GLY A 573 -36.66 21.17 13.51
CA GLY A 573 -37.37 19.95 13.13
C GLY A 573 -36.64 18.70 13.59
N SER A 574 -37.27 17.54 13.45
CA SER A 574 -36.62 16.25 13.72
C SER A 574 -36.76 15.36 12.49
N ALA A 575 -35.70 14.64 12.16
CA ALA A 575 -35.70 13.60 11.13
C ALA A 575 -36.65 12.42 11.47
N CYS A 576 -37.12 12.37 12.71
CA CYS A 576 -38.07 11.39 13.22
C CYS A 576 -39.53 11.88 13.16
N SER A 577 -39.79 13.13 12.74
CA SER A 577 -41.14 13.68 12.67
C SER A 577 -41.83 13.39 11.32
N GLY A 578 -43.17 13.39 11.31
CA GLY A 578 -43.99 13.21 10.11
C GLY A 578 -44.88 11.97 10.17
N GLU A 579 -46.16 12.09 9.79
CA GLU A 579 -47.09 10.97 9.74
C GLU A 579 -46.63 9.96 8.67
N GLY A 580 -46.48 8.68 9.06
CA GLY A 580 -45.94 7.64 8.17
C GLY A 580 -44.41 7.55 8.13
N ASN A 581 -43.68 8.45 8.80
CA ASN A 581 -42.21 8.37 8.89
C ASN A 581 -41.81 7.08 9.64
N PRO A 582 -40.96 6.22 9.07
CA PRO A 582 -40.52 4.99 9.73
C PRO A 582 -39.72 5.22 11.02
N LEU A 583 -39.25 6.45 11.25
CA LEU A 583 -38.55 6.87 12.47
C LEU A 583 -39.46 7.55 13.49
N LEU A 584 -40.78 7.58 13.27
CA LEU A 584 -41.72 8.24 14.17
C LEU A 584 -41.62 7.67 15.60
N GLY A 585 -41.35 8.57 16.56
CA GLY A 585 -41.21 8.23 17.98
C GLY A 585 -39.82 7.72 18.40
N ILE A 586 -38.85 7.63 17.48
CA ILE A 586 -37.45 7.34 17.81
C ILE A 586 -36.78 8.62 18.34
N GLU A 587 -36.05 8.52 19.44
CA GLU A 587 -35.35 9.67 20.04
C GLU A 587 -34.08 10.06 19.26
N GLY A 588 -33.93 11.36 18.99
CA GLY A 588 -32.76 11.96 18.32
C GLY A 588 -33.10 12.55 16.96
N GLY A 589 -32.08 12.81 16.15
CA GLY A 589 -32.28 13.27 14.76
C GLY A 589 -32.67 14.74 14.66
N ASP A 590 -32.29 15.57 15.64
CA ASP A 590 -32.55 17.02 15.61
C ASP A 590 -31.93 17.64 14.35
N ILE A 591 -32.75 18.33 13.57
CA ILE A 591 -32.30 19.02 12.37
C ILE A 591 -31.94 20.45 12.77
N PHE A 592 -30.69 20.81 12.52
CA PHE A 592 -30.15 22.14 12.77
C PHE A 592 -29.90 22.85 11.45
N PHE A 593 -30.20 24.15 11.43
CA PHE A 593 -29.93 25.05 10.31
C PHE A 593 -29.25 26.32 10.81
N GLN A 594 -28.48 26.96 9.93
CA GLN A 594 -28.06 28.34 10.06
C GLN A 594 -28.45 29.06 8.76
N ASP A 595 -29.40 29.98 8.88
CA ASP A 595 -29.88 30.80 7.77
C ASP A 595 -28.86 31.89 7.41
N VAL A 596 -28.92 32.38 6.17
CA VAL A 596 -27.98 33.35 5.57
C VAL A 596 -27.89 34.67 6.35
N ASP A 597 -28.96 35.04 7.05
CA ASP A 597 -29.15 36.37 7.66
C ASP A 597 -28.92 36.42 9.19
N ARG A 598 -28.19 35.47 9.79
CA ARG A 598 -27.92 35.45 11.25
C ARG A 598 -26.49 35.13 11.64
#